data_AF-A0A975DQE1-F1
#
_entry.id   AF-A0A975DQE1-F1
#
_cell.length_a   1.000
_cell.length_b   1.000
_cell.length_c   1.000
_cell.angle_alpha   90.00
_cell.angle_beta   90.00
_cell.angle_gamma   90.00
#
_symmetry.space_group_name_H-M   'P 1'
#
loop_
_entity.id
_entity.type
_entity.pdbx_description
1 polymer ?
#
loop_
_entity_poly.entity_id
_entity_poly.type
_entity_poly.pdbx_seq_one_letter_code
_entity_poly.pdbx_strand_id
1 'polypeptide(L)'
;MSIATIQLALQNQGFDPGEIDGIWGRRSIAACKAFQAARGLVATGQPDTATLTALTGAAPQVETLPLPWMVEARALIGVREVPGPGNNPDILGWARVLDIPYGEDEIPWCGLYPAHCFGATLPEEPLPRNPLWARGWQRFGQEVQPGVGAVLVFWRGTIGGSNGHVGFYEGERGDHFLVLGGNQGDKVCRAFIPKSRLLKARWPASVNPAACMPRQVDVDAEGNLTEA
;
A
#
# COMPACT_ATOMS: atom_id res chain seq x y z
N MET A 1 12.38 11.99 2.07
CA MET A 1 12.81 12.60 0.78
C MET A 1 11.69 12.54 -0.25
N SER A 2 11.35 13.64 -0.94
CA SER A 2 10.30 13.65 -1.98
C SER A 2 10.83 13.20 -3.34
N ILE A 3 9.94 12.82 -4.27
CA ILE A 3 10.33 12.49 -5.66
C ILE A 3 11.05 13.65 -6.32
N ALA A 4 10.57 14.88 -6.14
CA ALA A 4 11.21 16.09 -6.64
C ALA A 4 12.65 16.23 -6.09
N THR A 5 12.89 15.90 -4.82
CA THR A 5 14.24 15.91 -4.25
C THR A 5 15.14 14.86 -4.90
N ILE A 6 14.62 13.67 -5.21
CA ILE A 6 15.38 12.60 -5.87
C ILE A 6 15.69 12.97 -7.32
N GLN A 7 14.72 13.51 -8.06
CA GLN A 7 14.93 14.04 -9.41
C GLN A 7 16.00 15.14 -9.40
N LEU A 8 15.90 16.12 -8.50
CA LEU A 8 16.91 17.15 -8.34
C LEU A 8 18.29 16.57 -8.03
N ALA A 9 18.36 15.57 -7.15
CA ALA A 9 19.63 14.92 -6.79
C ALA A 9 20.23 14.11 -7.95
N LEU A 10 19.40 13.42 -8.76
CA LEU A 10 19.85 12.77 -10.00
C LEU A 10 20.41 13.79 -11.00
N GLN A 11 19.69 14.91 -11.19
CA GLN A 11 20.11 15.99 -12.08
C GLN A 11 21.44 16.61 -11.63
N ASN A 12 21.61 16.87 -10.33
CA ASN A 12 22.86 17.37 -9.76
C ASN A 12 24.04 16.40 -9.90
N GLN A 13 23.76 15.09 -10.02
CA GLN A 13 24.76 14.06 -10.28
C GLN A 13 24.99 13.82 -11.78
N GLY A 14 24.36 14.61 -12.65
CA GLY A 14 24.53 14.54 -14.11
C GLY A 14 23.61 13.54 -14.83
N PHE A 15 22.60 13.00 -14.15
CA PHE A 15 21.61 12.11 -14.75
C PHE A 15 20.30 12.88 -14.95
N ASP A 16 19.75 12.87 -16.16
CA ASP A 16 18.60 13.71 -16.51
C ASP A 16 17.25 13.01 -16.25
N PRO A 17 16.54 13.32 -15.13
CA PRO A 17 15.28 12.68 -14.80
C PRO A 17 14.08 13.29 -15.55
N GLY A 18 14.31 14.33 -16.38
CA GLY A 18 13.27 15.21 -16.88
C GLY A 18 12.95 16.39 -15.97
N GLU A 19 11.73 16.89 -16.08
CA GLU A 19 11.26 17.98 -15.23
C GLU A 19 11.22 17.52 -13.76
N ILE A 20 11.53 18.43 -12.84
CA ILE A 20 11.49 18.17 -11.40
C ILE A 20 10.06 18.46 -10.93
N ASP A 21 9.15 17.59 -11.36
CA ASP A 21 7.70 17.71 -11.20
C ASP A 21 7.16 16.85 -10.04
N GLY A 22 8.01 16.02 -9.42
CA GLY A 22 7.60 15.08 -8.39
C GLY A 22 6.96 13.79 -8.93
N ILE A 23 6.99 13.57 -10.25
CA ILE A 23 6.42 12.39 -10.91
C ILE A 23 7.55 11.41 -11.29
N TRP A 24 7.48 10.18 -10.80
CA TRP A 24 8.47 9.15 -11.13
C TRP A 24 8.22 8.49 -12.50
N GLY A 25 8.35 9.30 -13.55
CA GLY A 25 8.08 8.91 -14.93
C GLY A 25 9.25 8.20 -15.63
N ARG A 26 9.06 7.87 -16.92
CA ARG A 26 10.03 7.12 -17.74
C ARG A 26 11.44 7.73 -17.73
N ARG A 27 11.55 9.06 -17.76
CA ARG A 27 12.85 9.77 -17.72
C ARG A 27 13.52 9.63 -16.35
N SER A 28 12.76 9.76 -15.26
CA SER A 28 13.28 9.59 -13.90
C SER A 28 13.73 8.15 -13.65
N ILE A 29 12.99 7.16 -14.14
CA ILE A 29 13.38 5.73 -14.11
C ILE A 29 14.68 5.53 -14.90
N ALA A 30 14.79 6.06 -16.12
CA ALA A 30 15.98 5.93 -16.95
C ALA A 30 17.22 6.59 -16.30
N ALA A 31 17.04 7.79 -15.74
CA ALA A 31 18.09 8.50 -15.00
C ALA A 31 18.54 7.71 -13.76
N CYS A 32 17.58 7.14 -13.02
CA CYS A 32 17.87 6.31 -11.85
C CYS A 32 18.63 5.03 -12.24
N LYS A 33 18.23 4.34 -13.31
CA LYS A 33 18.96 3.17 -13.84
C LYS A 33 20.39 3.52 -14.24
N ALA A 34 20.57 4.64 -14.94
CA ALA A 34 21.89 5.11 -15.34
C ALA A 34 22.77 5.45 -14.12
N PHE A 35 22.19 6.11 -13.11
CA PHE A 35 22.86 6.39 -11.86
C PHE A 35 23.27 5.11 -11.12
N GLN A 36 22.34 4.16 -10.98
CA GLN A 36 22.61 2.87 -10.33
C GLN A 36 23.75 2.13 -11.03
N ALA A 37 23.70 2.03 -12.36
CA ALA A 37 24.76 1.41 -13.15
C ALA A 37 26.11 2.12 -12.95
N ALA A 38 26.13 3.45 -12.95
CA ALA A 38 27.35 4.24 -12.72
C ALA A 38 27.92 4.10 -11.30
N ARG A 39 27.10 3.68 -10.33
CA ARG A 39 27.51 3.44 -8.92
C ARG A 39 27.66 1.95 -8.58
N GLY A 40 27.60 1.06 -9.57
CA GLY A 40 27.75 -0.39 -9.37
C GLY A 40 26.58 -1.04 -8.64
N LEU A 41 25.41 -0.40 -8.62
CA LEU A 41 24.17 -0.91 -8.04
C LEU A 41 23.36 -1.69 -9.09
N VAL A 42 22.41 -2.49 -8.63
CA VAL A 42 21.44 -3.15 -9.51
C VAL A 42 20.54 -2.08 -10.13
N ALA A 43 20.49 -2.02 -11.47
CA ALA A 43 19.77 -0.99 -12.23
C ALA A 43 18.25 -1.24 -12.28
N THR A 44 17.59 -1.18 -11.12
CA THR A 44 16.14 -1.37 -10.97
C THR A 44 15.34 -0.17 -11.52
N GLY A 45 15.92 1.04 -11.50
CA GLY A 45 15.24 2.29 -11.80
C GLY A 45 14.32 2.78 -10.69
N GLN A 46 14.36 2.11 -9.55
CA GLN A 46 13.68 2.50 -8.33
C GLN A 46 14.68 3.15 -7.38
N PRO A 47 14.33 4.27 -6.72
CA PRO A 47 15.20 4.92 -5.77
C PRO A 47 15.16 4.18 -4.43
N ASP A 48 15.68 2.95 -4.43
CA ASP A 48 15.79 2.09 -3.24
C ASP A 48 16.82 2.63 -2.24
N THR A 49 16.91 2.00 -1.06
CA THR A 49 17.80 2.43 0.02
C THR A 49 19.27 2.55 -0.42
N ALA A 50 19.76 1.60 -1.23
CA ALA A 50 21.13 1.63 -1.73
C ALA A 50 21.34 2.81 -2.69
N THR A 51 20.37 3.04 -3.56
CA THR A 51 20.35 4.15 -4.51
C THR A 51 20.34 5.48 -3.79
N LEU A 52 19.46 5.67 -2.81
CA LEU A 52 19.37 6.92 -2.03
C LEU A 52 20.61 7.19 -1.18
N THR A 53 21.19 6.15 -0.58
CA THR A 53 22.46 6.25 0.15
C THR A 53 23.57 6.73 -0.78
N ALA A 54 23.68 6.13 -1.97
CA ALA A 54 24.66 6.52 -2.97
C ALA A 54 24.42 7.92 -3.55
N LEU A 55 23.15 8.35 -3.63
CA LEU A 55 22.74 9.65 -4.21
C LEU A 55 23.09 10.82 -3.27
N THR A 56 22.97 10.60 -1.96
CA THR A 56 23.03 11.65 -0.94
C THR A 56 24.28 11.65 -0.08
N GLY A 57 25.08 10.58 -0.10
CA GLY A 57 26.31 10.48 0.68
C GLY A 57 26.09 10.45 2.21
N ALA A 58 24.84 10.48 2.66
CA ALA A 58 24.47 10.30 4.06
C ALA A 58 24.17 8.81 4.30
N ALA A 59 24.73 8.25 5.39
CA ALA A 59 24.18 7.03 5.95
C ALA A 59 22.67 7.25 6.21
N PRO A 60 21.81 6.27 5.91
CA PRO A 60 20.37 6.49 5.96
C PRO A 60 19.95 6.87 7.38
N GLN A 61 19.64 8.15 7.58
CA GLN A 61 18.60 8.52 8.52
C GLN A 61 17.35 7.82 8.00
N VAL A 62 16.79 6.91 8.78
CA VAL A 62 15.54 6.20 8.47
C VAL A 62 14.41 7.22 8.53
N GLU A 63 14.36 8.13 7.58
CA GLU A 63 13.17 8.90 7.27
C GLU A 63 12.30 8.02 6.39
N THR A 64 11.14 7.70 6.93
CA THR A 64 10.03 6.98 6.32
C THR A 64 9.71 7.54 4.93
N LEU A 65 10.22 6.89 3.88
CA LEU A 65 9.62 7.07 2.56
C LEU A 65 8.15 6.64 2.66
N PRO A 66 7.21 7.44 2.14
CA PRO A 66 5.80 7.07 2.19
C PRO A 66 5.62 5.78 1.39
N LEU A 67 5.12 4.74 2.05
CA LEU A 67 4.77 3.48 1.39
C LEU A 67 3.76 3.81 0.27
N PRO A 68 4.11 3.66 -1.03
CA PRO A 68 3.30 4.24 -2.11
C PRO A 68 1.85 3.76 -2.10
N TRP A 69 1.63 2.48 -1.84
CA TRP A 69 0.30 1.90 -1.73
C TRP A 69 -0.49 2.46 -0.52
N MET A 70 0.19 2.90 0.54
CA MET A 70 -0.47 3.56 1.67
C MET A 70 -0.81 5.03 1.38
N VAL A 71 -0.07 5.70 0.50
CA VAL A 71 -0.46 7.04 0.01
C VAL A 71 -1.75 6.92 -0.77
N GLU A 72 -1.78 5.98 -1.72
CA GLU A 72 -2.96 5.69 -2.53
C GLU A 72 -4.14 5.29 -1.64
N ALA A 73 -3.94 4.34 -0.73
CA ALA A 73 -4.98 3.90 0.21
C ALA A 73 -5.59 5.09 1.00
N ARG A 74 -4.76 5.98 1.54
CA ARG A 74 -5.25 7.14 2.31
C ARG A 74 -5.98 8.16 1.44
N ALA A 75 -5.57 8.34 0.18
CA ALA A 75 -6.23 9.25 -0.76
C ALA A 75 -7.66 8.81 -1.08
N LEU A 76 -7.96 7.52 -0.95
CA LEU A 76 -9.27 6.93 -1.23
C LEU A 76 -10.23 6.92 -0.04
N ILE A 77 -9.83 7.43 1.13
CA ILE A 77 -10.70 7.51 2.31
C ILE A 77 -11.98 8.28 1.97
N GLY A 78 -13.13 7.68 2.25
CA GLY A 78 -14.44 8.25 1.97
C GLY A 78 -15.08 7.77 0.67
N VAL A 79 -14.33 7.16 -0.27
CA VAL A 79 -14.90 6.47 -1.44
C VAL A 79 -15.89 5.41 -0.95
N ARG A 80 -17.10 5.40 -1.54
CA ARG A 80 -18.22 4.55 -1.12
C ARG A 80 -19.01 4.04 -2.29
N GLU A 81 -19.59 2.86 -2.17
CA GLU A 81 -20.56 2.36 -3.16
C GLU A 81 -21.79 3.27 -3.25
N VAL A 82 -22.49 3.19 -4.37
CA VAL A 82 -23.75 3.92 -4.57
C VAL A 82 -24.89 2.96 -4.24
N PRO A 83 -25.72 3.22 -3.21
CA PRO A 83 -26.80 2.30 -2.85
C PRO A 83 -27.82 2.10 -3.99
N GLY A 84 -28.28 0.86 -4.19
CA GLY A 84 -29.29 0.52 -5.19
C GLY A 84 -28.67 0.19 -6.56
N PRO A 85 -29.36 0.43 -7.70
CA PRO A 85 -28.86 0.04 -9.02
C PRO A 85 -27.71 0.93 -9.54
N GLY A 86 -27.24 1.87 -8.72
CA GLY A 86 -26.10 2.71 -9.03
C GLY A 86 -24.79 1.95 -8.81
N ASN A 87 -23.71 2.41 -9.43
CA ASN A 87 -22.38 1.88 -9.16
C ASN A 87 -21.43 3.06 -8.99
N ASN A 88 -20.49 2.97 -8.03
CA ASN A 88 -19.42 3.96 -7.97
C ASN A 88 -18.43 3.75 -9.14
N PRO A 89 -18.24 4.76 -10.02
CA PRO A 89 -17.37 4.64 -11.19
C PRO A 89 -15.89 4.43 -10.82
N ASP A 90 -15.44 4.88 -9.65
CA ASP A 90 -14.08 4.66 -9.15
C ASP A 90 -13.86 3.18 -8.83
N ILE A 91 -14.80 2.57 -8.07
CA ILE A 91 -14.72 1.16 -7.67
C ILE A 91 -14.76 0.24 -8.91
N LEU A 92 -15.66 0.52 -9.85
CA LEU A 92 -15.69 -0.21 -11.13
C LEU A 92 -14.43 0.05 -11.97
N GLY A 93 -13.89 1.27 -11.92
CA GLY A 93 -12.66 1.67 -12.59
C GLY A 93 -11.45 0.85 -12.11
N TRP A 94 -11.36 0.61 -10.80
CA TRP A 94 -10.30 -0.20 -10.20
C TRP A 94 -10.28 -1.62 -10.77
N ALA A 95 -11.45 -2.27 -10.82
CA ALA A 95 -11.54 -3.62 -11.37
C ALA A 95 -11.20 -3.65 -12.87
N ARG A 96 -11.63 -2.64 -13.63
CA ARG A 96 -11.33 -2.53 -15.07
C ARG A 96 -9.83 -2.37 -15.34
N VAL A 97 -9.14 -1.53 -14.58
CA VAL A 97 -7.69 -1.31 -14.72
C VAL A 97 -6.91 -2.60 -14.45
N LEU A 98 -7.40 -3.42 -13.53
CA LEU A 98 -6.79 -4.69 -13.15
C LEU A 98 -7.25 -5.89 -13.98
N ASP A 99 -8.11 -5.67 -14.98
CA ASP A 99 -8.76 -6.73 -15.77
C ASP A 99 -9.46 -7.79 -14.90
N ILE A 100 -10.04 -7.35 -13.77
CA ILE A 100 -10.79 -8.21 -12.85
C ILE A 100 -12.25 -8.22 -13.30
N PRO A 101 -12.84 -9.39 -13.59
CA PRO A 101 -14.27 -9.49 -13.88
C PRO A 101 -15.08 -9.03 -12.66
N TYR A 102 -15.69 -7.85 -12.76
CA TYR A 102 -16.44 -7.22 -11.68
C TYR A 102 -17.60 -6.42 -12.26
N GLY A 103 -18.83 -6.91 -12.01
CA GLY A 103 -20.03 -6.37 -12.65
C GLY A 103 -20.78 -5.31 -11.82
N GLU A 104 -20.69 -5.39 -10.49
CA GLU A 104 -21.54 -4.63 -9.56
C GLU A 104 -20.77 -4.38 -8.24
N ASP A 105 -20.92 -3.19 -7.63
CA ASP A 105 -20.23 -2.81 -6.38
C ASP A 105 -20.82 -3.47 -5.10
N GLU A 106 -21.99 -4.11 -5.19
CA GLU A 106 -22.54 -4.96 -4.13
C GLU A 106 -21.71 -6.25 -3.89
N ILE A 107 -20.82 -6.62 -4.83
CA ILE A 107 -19.88 -7.74 -4.64
C ILE A 107 -18.81 -7.29 -3.63
N PRO A 108 -18.53 -8.04 -2.55
CA PRO A 108 -17.53 -7.64 -1.55
C PRO A 108 -16.18 -7.19 -2.14
N TRP A 109 -15.93 -5.88 -2.12
CA TRP A 109 -14.74 -5.23 -2.69
C TRP A 109 -13.62 -4.93 -1.68
N CYS A 110 -13.71 -5.48 -0.45
CA CYS A 110 -12.64 -5.33 0.53
C CYS A 110 -11.29 -5.84 0.01
N GLY A 111 -11.28 -6.86 -0.85
CA GLY A 111 -10.09 -7.35 -1.54
C GLY A 111 -9.72 -6.60 -2.82
N LEU A 112 -10.69 -5.97 -3.50
CA LEU A 112 -10.42 -5.12 -4.66
C LEU A 112 -9.63 -3.86 -4.26
N TYR A 113 -9.93 -3.30 -3.08
CA TYR A 113 -9.29 -2.09 -2.60
C TYR A 113 -7.75 -2.22 -2.44
N PRO A 114 -7.20 -3.23 -1.74
CA PRO A 114 -5.76 -3.45 -1.73
C PRO A 114 -5.20 -3.81 -3.10
N ALA A 115 -5.97 -4.53 -3.94
CA ALA A 115 -5.56 -4.87 -5.31
C ALA A 115 -5.30 -3.60 -6.13
N HIS A 116 -6.21 -2.62 -6.04
CA HIS A 116 -6.06 -1.31 -6.67
C HIS A 116 -4.83 -0.57 -6.16
N CYS A 117 -4.69 -0.45 -4.83
CA CYS A 117 -3.58 0.28 -4.23
C CYS A 117 -2.21 -0.27 -4.68
N PHE A 118 -2.08 -1.60 -4.75
CA PHE A 118 -0.86 -2.22 -5.26
C PHE A 118 -0.75 -2.13 -6.78
N GLY A 119 -1.79 -2.41 -7.56
CA GLY A 119 -1.68 -2.33 -9.02
C GLY A 119 -1.38 -0.93 -9.54
N ALA A 120 -1.87 0.11 -8.85
CA ALA A 120 -1.58 1.51 -9.19
C ALA A 120 -0.15 1.94 -8.83
N THR A 121 0.47 1.34 -7.80
CA THR A 121 1.74 1.85 -7.24
C THR A 121 2.92 0.88 -7.36
N LEU A 122 2.64 -0.42 -7.53
CA LEU A 122 3.56 -1.54 -7.69
C LEU A 122 3.05 -2.44 -8.84
N PRO A 123 3.08 -1.98 -10.10
CA PRO A 123 2.43 -2.67 -11.23
C PRO A 123 2.99 -4.06 -11.57
N GLU A 124 4.20 -4.38 -11.09
CA GLU A 124 4.83 -5.69 -11.26
C GLU A 124 4.61 -6.63 -10.05
N GLU A 125 4.02 -6.14 -8.96
CA GLU A 125 3.75 -6.95 -7.77
C GLU A 125 2.70 -8.02 -8.07
N PRO A 126 3.00 -9.31 -7.84
CA PRO A 126 2.02 -10.37 -8.05
C PRO A 126 0.83 -10.25 -7.09
N LEU A 127 -0.36 -9.99 -7.65
CA LEU A 127 -1.60 -10.02 -6.89
C LEU A 127 -2.11 -11.46 -6.68
N PRO A 128 -2.94 -11.72 -5.65
CA PRO A 128 -3.60 -13.01 -5.48
C PRO A 128 -4.42 -13.39 -6.72
N ARG A 129 -4.47 -14.69 -7.07
CA ARG A 129 -5.25 -15.19 -8.23
C ARG A 129 -6.72 -14.75 -8.23
N ASN A 130 -7.32 -14.59 -7.05
CA ASN A 130 -8.65 -14.00 -6.90
C ASN A 130 -8.55 -12.86 -5.87
N PRO A 131 -8.30 -11.62 -6.31
CA PRO A 131 -8.09 -10.48 -5.41
C PRO A 131 -9.36 -10.08 -4.64
N LEU A 132 -10.55 -10.35 -5.19
CA LEU A 132 -11.83 -10.05 -4.53
C LEU A 132 -12.03 -10.88 -3.26
N TRP A 133 -11.49 -12.10 -3.24
CA TRP A 133 -11.62 -12.99 -2.10
C TRP A 133 -10.61 -12.64 -1.00
N ALA A 134 -11.10 -11.99 0.07
CA ALA A 134 -10.29 -11.54 1.20
C ALA A 134 -9.29 -12.59 1.74
N ARG A 135 -9.72 -13.85 1.94
CA ARG A 135 -8.83 -14.89 2.48
C ARG A 135 -7.73 -15.32 1.49
N GLY A 136 -7.90 -15.07 0.20
CA GLY A 136 -6.89 -15.33 -0.83
C GLY A 136 -5.61 -14.51 -0.61
N TRP A 137 -5.73 -13.34 0.03
CA TRP A 137 -4.62 -12.48 0.40
C TRP A 137 -3.65 -13.10 1.40
N GLN A 138 -3.99 -14.20 2.08
CA GLN A 138 -3.02 -14.94 2.92
C GLN A 138 -1.80 -15.45 2.13
N ARG A 139 -1.90 -15.52 0.79
CA ARG A 139 -0.83 -15.95 -0.11
C ARG A 139 -0.09 -14.77 -0.78
N PHE A 140 -0.52 -13.54 -0.54
CA PHE A 140 0.06 -12.34 -1.16
C PHE A 140 1.50 -12.11 -0.70
N GLY A 141 2.43 -11.82 -1.61
CA GLY A 141 3.81 -11.47 -1.30
C GLY A 141 4.48 -12.36 -0.24
N GLN A 142 5.02 -11.77 0.81
CA GLN A 142 5.72 -12.44 1.92
C GLN A 142 5.01 -12.27 3.27
N GLU A 143 5.24 -13.19 4.22
CA GLU A 143 4.68 -13.12 5.57
C GLU A 143 5.52 -12.20 6.46
N VAL A 144 4.86 -11.35 7.24
CA VAL A 144 5.48 -10.40 8.16
C VAL A 144 4.72 -10.36 9.49
N GLN A 145 5.32 -9.75 10.52
CA GLN A 145 4.56 -9.30 11.68
C GLN A 145 3.71 -8.07 11.31
N PRO A 146 2.57 -7.82 11.97
CA PRO A 146 1.77 -6.62 11.74
C PRO A 146 2.58 -5.33 11.90
N GLY A 147 2.53 -4.48 10.89
CA GLY A 147 3.19 -3.18 10.87
C GLY A 147 2.61 -2.27 9.79
N VAL A 148 2.89 -0.97 9.85
CA VAL A 148 2.30 0.04 8.96
C VAL A 148 2.44 -0.37 7.50
N GLY A 149 1.31 -0.46 6.80
CA GLY A 149 1.23 -0.85 5.39
C GLY A 149 1.13 -2.35 5.12
N ALA A 150 1.28 -3.21 6.12
CA ALA A 150 1.02 -4.63 5.96
C ALA A 150 -0.46 -4.89 5.63
N VAL A 151 -0.70 -5.84 4.73
CA VAL A 151 -2.02 -6.38 4.46
C VAL A 151 -2.39 -7.34 5.59
N LEU A 152 -3.42 -7.00 6.35
CA LEU A 152 -3.97 -7.87 7.39
C LEU A 152 -5.15 -8.65 6.82
N VAL A 153 -5.12 -9.96 7.00
CA VAL A 153 -6.19 -10.86 6.58
C VAL A 153 -6.88 -11.43 7.80
N PHE A 154 -8.20 -11.27 7.86
CA PHE A 154 -9.03 -11.64 8.99
C PHE A 154 -10.04 -12.72 8.62
N TRP A 155 -10.39 -13.57 9.58
CA TRP A 155 -11.57 -14.43 9.44
C TRP A 155 -12.86 -13.67 9.81
N ARG A 156 -14.00 -14.14 9.29
CA ARG A 156 -15.34 -13.63 9.63
C ARG A 156 -16.31 -14.80 9.79
N GLY A 157 -17.15 -14.75 10.83
CA GLY A 157 -18.07 -15.85 11.17
C GLY A 157 -17.37 -16.97 11.93
N THR A 158 -16.55 -17.78 11.23
CA THR A 158 -15.74 -18.83 11.85
C THR A 158 -14.29 -18.78 11.35
N ILE A 159 -13.34 -19.18 12.20
CA ILE A 159 -11.91 -19.13 11.87
C ILE A 159 -11.57 -19.96 10.61
N GLY A 160 -12.18 -21.15 10.48
CA GLY A 160 -12.02 -22.05 9.35
C GLY A 160 -12.96 -21.81 8.16
N GLY A 161 -13.87 -20.82 8.25
CA GLY A 161 -14.83 -20.53 7.18
C GLY A 161 -14.20 -19.87 5.95
N SER A 162 -14.95 -19.80 4.85
CA SER A 162 -14.54 -19.15 3.60
C SER A 162 -14.62 -17.62 3.67
N ASN A 163 -15.40 -17.07 4.60
CA ASN A 163 -15.58 -15.64 4.79
C ASN A 163 -14.40 -15.00 5.51
N GLY A 164 -14.05 -13.79 5.09
CA GLY A 164 -12.96 -13.03 5.68
C GLY A 164 -13.08 -11.54 5.40
N HIS A 165 -12.08 -10.81 5.87
CA HIS A 165 -11.90 -9.39 5.60
C HIS A 165 -10.42 -9.11 5.37
N VAL A 166 -10.12 -8.05 4.61
CA VAL A 166 -8.75 -7.64 4.33
C VAL A 166 -8.65 -6.13 4.32
N GLY A 167 -7.51 -5.60 4.78
CA GLY A 167 -7.22 -4.18 4.82
C GLY A 167 -5.78 -3.94 5.24
N PHE A 168 -5.37 -2.68 5.28
CA PHE A 168 -4.02 -2.29 5.66
C PHE A 168 -3.93 -1.97 7.15
N TYR A 169 -2.88 -2.46 7.80
CA TYR A 169 -2.50 -2.01 9.14
C TYR A 169 -2.09 -0.53 9.08
N GLU A 170 -2.71 0.30 9.91
CA GLU A 170 -2.26 1.68 10.16
C GLU A 170 -1.72 1.89 11.57
N GLY A 171 -2.08 1.01 12.52
CA GLY A 171 -1.65 1.07 13.90
C GLY A 171 -2.37 0.03 14.74
N GLU A 172 -2.18 0.11 16.05
CA GLU A 172 -2.85 -0.76 17.00
C GLU A 172 -3.02 -0.09 18.36
N ARG A 173 -4.01 -0.57 19.12
CA ARG A 173 -4.23 -0.20 20.51
C ARG A 173 -4.85 -1.37 21.26
N GLY A 174 -4.26 -1.73 22.39
CA GLY A 174 -4.72 -2.86 23.20
C GLY A 174 -4.83 -4.14 22.38
N ASP A 175 -6.00 -4.76 22.40
CA ASP A 175 -6.34 -5.99 21.67
C ASP A 175 -6.94 -5.73 20.28
N HIS A 176 -6.81 -4.52 19.72
CA HIS A 176 -7.31 -4.16 18.40
C HIS A 176 -6.22 -3.63 17.47
N PHE A 177 -6.35 -3.94 16.18
CA PHE A 177 -5.64 -3.26 15.09
C PHE A 177 -6.50 -2.10 14.57
N LEU A 178 -5.88 -0.97 14.24
CA LEU A 178 -6.47 0.05 13.39
C LEU A 178 -6.24 -0.33 11.93
N VAL A 179 -7.34 -0.58 11.21
CA VAL A 179 -7.32 -1.10 9.84
C VAL A 179 -7.96 -0.12 8.87
N LEU A 180 -7.20 0.30 7.88
CA LEU A 180 -7.70 1.03 6.71
C LEU A 180 -8.14 0.01 5.65
N GLY A 181 -9.44 -0.09 5.41
CA GLY A 181 -10.01 -1.08 4.50
C GLY A 181 -11.14 -0.52 3.64
N GLY A 182 -11.32 -1.13 2.48
CA GLY A 182 -12.47 -0.94 1.60
C GLY A 182 -13.64 -1.81 2.04
N ASN A 183 -14.84 -1.45 1.58
CA ASN A 183 -16.11 -2.06 1.96
C ASN A 183 -16.28 -2.24 3.48
N GLN A 184 -15.82 -1.25 4.26
CA GLN A 184 -16.01 -1.19 5.71
C GLN A 184 -17.14 -0.21 6.00
N GLY A 185 -18.37 -0.74 6.13
CA GLY A 185 -19.57 0.09 6.13
C GLY A 185 -19.74 0.79 4.78
N ASP A 186 -19.58 0.01 3.70
CA ASP A 186 -19.87 0.41 2.32
C ASP A 186 -18.97 1.55 1.82
N LYS A 187 -17.80 1.71 2.47
CA LYS A 187 -16.81 2.75 2.17
C LYS A 187 -15.38 2.34 2.48
N VAL A 188 -14.43 3.10 1.97
CA VAL A 188 -13.05 3.12 2.44
C VAL A 188 -13.02 3.93 3.73
N CYS A 189 -12.71 3.27 4.85
CA CYS A 189 -12.56 3.95 6.13
C CYS A 189 -11.63 3.20 7.06
N ARG A 190 -11.44 3.75 8.26
CA ARG A 190 -10.68 3.12 9.34
C ARG A 190 -11.63 2.42 10.29
N ALA A 191 -11.27 1.23 10.74
CA ALA A 191 -12.00 0.48 11.75
C ALA A 191 -11.04 -0.22 12.71
N PHE A 192 -11.42 -0.29 13.98
CA PHE A 192 -10.74 -1.15 14.94
C PHE A 192 -11.22 -2.59 14.76
N ILE A 193 -10.28 -3.52 14.55
CA ILE A 193 -10.55 -4.95 14.37
C ILE A 193 -9.80 -5.75 15.43
N PRO A 194 -10.46 -6.66 16.18
CA PRO A 194 -9.80 -7.47 17.20
C PRO A 194 -8.60 -8.26 16.65
N LYS A 195 -7.48 -8.25 17.38
CA LYS A 195 -6.27 -8.99 17.03
C LYS A 195 -6.52 -10.50 16.94
N SER A 196 -7.46 -11.03 17.73
CA SER A 196 -7.91 -12.43 17.70
C SER A 196 -8.52 -12.88 16.37
N ARG A 197 -8.92 -11.92 15.51
CA ARG A 197 -9.46 -12.22 14.18
C ARG A 197 -8.38 -12.39 13.10
N LEU A 198 -7.13 -12.05 13.39
CA LEU A 198 -6.04 -12.10 12.43
C LEU A 198 -5.73 -13.55 12.04
N LEU A 199 -5.63 -13.79 10.74
CA LEU A 199 -5.12 -15.03 10.17
C LEU A 199 -3.65 -14.86 9.78
N LYS A 200 -3.34 -13.81 9.02
CA LYS A 200 -2.00 -13.53 8.48
C LYS A 200 -1.81 -12.03 8.26
N ALA A 201 -0.57 -11.57 8.44
CA ALA A 201 -0.11 -10.27 7.96
C ALA A 201 0.88 -10.50 6.80
N ARG A 202 0.70 -9.75 5.72
CA ARG A 202 1.40 -9.95 4.44
C ARG A 202 1.97 -8.64 3.92
N TRP A 203 3.07 -8.73 3.20
CA TRP A 203 3.83 -7.60 2.66
C TRP A 203 4.15 -7.86 1.18
N PRO A 204 4.21 -6.85 0.30
CA PRO A 204 4.60 -7.03 -1.10
C PRO A 204 5.96 -7.75 -1.22
N ALA A 205 6.08 -8.71 -2.12
CA ALA A 205 7.35 -9.42 -2.35
C ALA A 205 8.43 -8.51 -2.98
N SER A 206 8.01 -7.49 -3.74
CA SER A 206 8.90 -6.51 -4.38
C SER A 206 9.49 -5.48 -3.40
N VAL A 207 9.07 -5.46 -2.13
CA VAL A 207 9.47 -4.43 -1.16
C VAL A 207 10.14 -5.05 0.07
N ASN A 208 11.28 -4.49 0.48
CA ASN A 208 11.98 -4.91 1.70
C ASN A 208 11.07 -4.68 2.94
N PRO A 209 10.83 -5.71 3.77
CA PRO A 209 9.93 -5.60 4.92
C PRO A 209 10.52 -4.84 6.10
N ALA A 210 11.75 -4.32 6.01
CA ALA A 210 12.37 -3.52 7.07
C ALA A 210 11.55 -2.27 7.45
N ALA A 211 10.70 -1.77 6.56
CA ALA A 211 9.78 -0.66 6.84
C ALA A 211 8.48 -1.08 7.56
N CYS A 212 8.20 -2.38 7.67
CA CYS A 212 6.98 -2.91 8.27
C CYS A 212 7.08 -2.92 9.80
N MET A 213 6.93 -1.74 10.41
CA MET A 213 7.06 -1.57 11.85
C MET A 213 5.70 -1.41 12.53
N PRO A 214 5.49 -2.00 13.73
CA PRO A 214 4.28 -1.77 14.51
C PRO A 214 4.17 -0.29 14.92
N ARG A 215 2.95 0.18 15.11
CA ARG A 215 2.66 1.56 15.51
C ARG A 215 1.54 1.57 16.54
N GLN A 216 1.82 2.07 17.74
CA GLN A 216 0.75 2.35 18.72
C GLN A 216 0.01 3.62 18.29
N VAL A 217 -1.31 3.59 18.46
CA VAL A 217 -2.17 4.74 18.21
C VAL A 217 -3.08 4.96 19.41
N ASP A 218 -3.41 6.22 19.66
CA ASP A 218 -4.45 6.58 20.61
C ASP A 218 -5.60 7.31 19.91
N VAL A 219 -6.70 7.47 20.64
CA VAL A 219 -7.77 8.37 20.21
C VAL A 219 -7.94 9.45 21.27
N ASP A 220 -8.01 10.71 20.82
CA ASP A 220 -8.31 11.83 21.70
C ASP A 220 -9.79 11.81 22.14
N ALA A 221 -10.17 12.76 22.98
CA ALA A 221 -11.53 12.87 23.51
C ALA A 221 -12.57 13.16 22.41
N GLU A 222 -12.12 13.74 21.30
CA GLU A 222 -12.88 14.07 20.10
C GLU A 222 -12.97 12.89 19.12
N GLY A 223 -12.26 11.80 19.38
CA GLY A 223 -12.24 10.59 18.55
C GLY A 223 -11.27 10.63 17.37
N ASN A 224 -10.37 11.62 17.31
CA ASN A 224 -9.32 11.69 16.31
C ASN A 224 -8.15 10.78 16.69
N LEU A 225 -7.47 10.25 15.67
CA LEU A 225 -6.29 9.42 15.87
C LEU A 225 -5.07 10.28 16.24
N THR A 226 -4.43 9.94 17.34
CA THR A 226 -3.18 10.54 17.78
C THR A 226 -2.08 9.48 17.83
N GLU A 227 -0.82 9.93 17.82
CA GLU A 227 0.29 9.07 18.21
C GLU A 227 0.24 8.89 19.73
N ALA A 228 0.44 7.65 20.18
CA ALA A 228 0.50 7.29 21.59
C ALA A 228 1.87 7.62 22.20
#